data_AF-A0A1X6Y765-F1
#
_entry.id   AF-A0A1X6Y765-F1
#
_cell.length_a   1.000
_cell.length_b   1.000
_cell.length_c   1.000
_cell.angle_alpha   90.00
_cell.angle_beta   90.00
_cell.angle_gamma   90.00
#
_symmetry.space_group_name_H-M   'P 1'
#
loop_
_entity.id
_entity.type
_entity.pdbx_description
1 polymer ?
#
loop_
_entity_poly.entity_id
_entity_poly.type
_entity_poly.pdbx_seq_one_letter_code
_entity_poly.pdbx_strand_id
1 'polypeptide(L)'
;MRWLWKWLKRIVLVVALVVVGLALPVGYNELACVRKPVESEYAAILPPDQHRAESRTLLTYPEWHIVHAYDDYAKVIETGDPHEFGYWQAVRGFWSSLCELSYASADHGGFPGETKQMVYVIGVSFTAELLAKAAYEETLGRVTTWLRGEERAPLDNLSALQSADYANFLQQVPWYKWDFRADAAALKENASGASRDTERRLALGLEYKAKAAYAGVIEQAVSAVGADELRLRMIVSGLPDEVLTAMEGVKVVAQHAQGTEIETPRYRELTYILKQMADEGVEFVEIAGNDDIMFTAISAQAEVAGAIHSFARQGYGDHRHLIMVRVGDLASTLREMDQGVLWLEHIHDY
;
A
#
# COMPACT_ATOMS: atom_id res chain seq x y z
N MET A 1 28.29 -10.55 -37.82
CA MET A 1 26.89 -11.07 -37.82
C MET A 1 26.65 -12.25 -36.87
N ARG A 2 27.39 -13.38 -36.92
CA ARG A 2 27.12 -14.54 -36.03
C ARG A 2 27.28 -14.25 -34.53
N TRP A 3 28.21 -13.36 -34.16
CA TRP A 3 28.43 -12.95 -32.76
C TRP A 3 27.27 -12.08 -32.23
N LEU A 4 26.90 -11.02 -32.96
CA LEU A 4 25.73 -10.17 -32.64
C LEU A 4 24.44 -11.00 -32.53
N TRP A 5 24.23 -11.96 -33.43
CA TRP A 5 23.06 -12.85 -33.40
C TRP A 5 23.03 -13.76 -32.16
N LYS A 6 24.19 -14.24 -31.70
CA LYS A 6 24.29 -15.03 -30.45
C LYS A 6 23.95 -14.18 -29.23
N TRP A 7 24.42 -12.93 -29.15
CA TRP A 7 24.09 -12.03 -28.06
C TRP A 7 22.62 -11.60 -28.08
N LEU A 8 22.07 -11.29 -29.25
CA LEU A 8 20.65 -11.00 -29.40
C LEU A 8 19.79 -12.16 -28.89
N LYS A 9 20.10 -13.40 -29.30
CA LYS A 9 19.40 -14.60 -28.81
C LYS A 9 19.48 -14.76 -27.29
N ARG A 10 20.64 -14.48 -26.70
CA ARG A 10 20.81 -14.53 -25.23
C ARG A 10 19.99 -13.46 -24.53
N ILE A 11 19.98 -12.23 -25.05
CA ILE A 11 19.18 -11.13 -24.50
C ILE A 11 17.69 -11.47 -24.58
N VAL A 12 17.22 -11.93 -25.75
CA VAL A 12 15.81 -12.34 -25.92
C VAL A 12 15.45 -13.48 -24.96
N LEU A 13 16.32 -14.48 -24.79
CA LEU A 13 16.08 -15.57 -23.85
C LEU A 13 16.01 -15.06 -22.39
N VAL A 14 16.92 -14.17 -21.99
CA VAL A 14 16.92 -13.59 -20.64
C VAL A 14 15.65 -12.77 -20.41
N VAL A 15 15.27 -11.91 -21.36
CA VAL A 15 14.02 -11.13 -21.28
C VAL A 15 12.81 -12.06 -21.17
N ALA A 16 12.76 -13.12 -21.99
CA ALA A 16 11.68 -14.11 -21.92
C ALA A 16 11.62 -14.80 -20.55
N LEU A 17 12.77 -15.19 -19.98
CA LEU A 17 12.83 -15.79 -18.64
C LEU A 17 12.39 -14.81 -17.55
N VAL A 18 12.76 -13.53 -17.64
CA VAL A 18 12.31 -12.49 -16.72
C VAL A 18 10.80 -12.30 -16.81
N VAL A 19 10.26 -12.18 -18.03
CA VAL A 19 8.81 -12.04 -18.25
C VAL A 19 8.05 -13.25 -17.69
N VAL A 20 8.51 -14.47 -17.98
CA VAL A 20 7.91 -15.69 -17.43
C VAL A 20 8.00 -15.69 -15.91
N GLY A 21 9.16 -15.39 -15.34
CA GLY A 21 9.37 -15.34 -13.89
C GLY A 21 8.44 -14.36 -13.19
N LEU A 22 8.24 -13.17 -13.76
CA LEU A 22 7.32 -12.15 -13.22
C LEU A 22 5.84 -12.54 -13.42
N ALA A 23 5.51 -13.33 -14.43
CA ALA A 23 4.15 -13.81 -14.68
C ALA A 23 3.77 -15.05 -13.83
N LEU A 24 4.75 -15.79 -13.29
CA LEU A 24 4.48 -17.00 -12.51
C LEU A 24 3.57 -16.76 -11.29
N PRO A 25 3.80 -15.73 -10.44
CA PRO A 25 2.90 -15.45 -9.32
C PRO A 25 1.48 -15.10 -9.74
N VAL A 26 1.32 -14.37 -10.86
CA VAL A 26 0.00 -14.07 -11.45
C VAL A 26 -0.72 -15.36 -11.85
N GLY A 27 -0.02 -16.25 -12.56
CA GLY A 27 -0.57 -17.55 -12.95
C GLY A 27 -0.94 -18.41 -11.74
N TYR A 28 -0.11 -18.39 -10.68
CA TYR A 28 -0.43 -19.07 -9.43
C TYR A 28 -1.69 -18.50 -8.77
N ASN A 29 -1.81 -17.18 -8.68
CA ASN A 29 -2.98 -16.52 -8.08
C ASN A 29 -4.27 -16.90 -8.81
N GLU A 30 -4.28 -16.80 -10.14
CA GLU A 30 -5.45 -17.16 -10.97
C GLU A 30 -5.85 -18.64 -10.85
N LEU A 31 -4.88 -19.54 -10.68
CA LEU A 31 -5.15 -20.98 -10.68
C LEU A 31 -5.45 -21.54 -9.28
N ALA A 32 -4.88 -20.96 -8.23
CA ALA A 32 -4.93 -21.50 -6.88
C ALA A 32 -5.70 -20.64 -5.87
N CYS A 33 -5.79 -19.34 -6.09
CA CYS A 33 -6.27 -18.39 -5.09
C CYS A 33 -7.62 -17.76 -5.44
N VAL A 34 -7.98 -17.68 -6.73
CA VAL A 34 -9.25 -17.11 -7.16
C VAL A 34 -10.38 -18.13 -7.10
N ARG A 35 -11.44 -17.81 -6.36
CA ARG A 35 -12.69 -18.59 -6.31
C ARG A 35 -13.80 -17.94 -7.14
N LYS A 36 -14.89 -18.69 -7.37
CA LYS A 36 -16.11 -18.16 -7.98
C LYS A 36 -16.81 -17.20 -7.02
N PRO A 37 -17.28 -16.04 -7.50
CA PRO A 37 -17.98 -15.08 -6.67
C PRO A 37 -19.31 -15.64 -6.16
N VAL A 38 -19.65 -15.24 -4.94
CA VAL A 38 -20.97 -15.37 -4.32
C VAL A 38 -21.64 -14.00 -4.40
N GLU A 39 -22.94 -13.99 -4.71
CA GLU A 39 -23.73 -12.75 -4.71
C GLU A 39 -24.06 -12.35 -3.28
N SER A 40 -23.88 -11.06 -2.96
CA SER A 40 -24.32 -10.49 -1.68
C SER A 40 -25.83 -10.23 -1.72
N GLU A 41 -26.51 -10.54 -0.63
CA GLU A 41 -27.93 -10.24 -0.41
C GLU A 41 -28.15 -8.91 0.33
N TYR A 42 -27.08 -8.17 0.64
CA TYR A 42 -27.18 -6.92 1.39
C TYR A 42 -28.00 -5.87 0.62
N ALA A 43 -28.95 -5.25 1.31
CA ALA A 43 -29.81 -4.21 0.77
C ALA A 43 -29.32 -2.84 1.22
N ALA A 44 -28.51 -2.20 0.37
CA ALA A 44 -27.93 -0.89 0.64
C ALA A 44 -28.98 0.23 0.75
N ILE A 45 -28.70 1.17 1.64
CA ILE A 45 -29.44 2.40 1.94
C ILE A 45 -29.00 3.52 1.00
N LEU A 46 -27.68 3.65 0.76
CA LEU A 46 -27.14 4.64 -0.17
C LEU A 46 -27.62 4.35 -1.59
N PRO A 47 -27.73 5.38 -2.44
CA PRO A 47 -28.13 5.18 -3.83
C PRO A 47 -27.01 4.49 -4.64
N PRO A 48 -27.34 3.74 -5.71
CA PRO A 48 -26.37 2.92 -6.45
C PRO A 48 -25.16 3.66 -7.03
N ASP A 49 -25.27 4.96 -7.30
CA ASP A 49 -24.16 5.79 -7.80
C ASP A 49 -23.12 6.11 -6.72
N GLN A 50 -23.41 5.83 -5.46
CA GLN A 50 -22.49 5.97 -4.32
C GLN A 50 -21.95 4.61 -3.86
N HIS A 51 -22.30 3.53 -4.55
CA HIS A 51 -21.84 2.18 -4.23
C HIS A 51 -20.44 1.93 -4.75
N ARG A 52 -19.66 1.18 -3.99
CA ARG A 52 -18.37 0.64 -4.41
C ARG A 52 -18.40 -0.85 -4.18
N ALA A 53 -17.78 -1.62 -5.07
CA ALA A 53 -17.80 -3.07 -4.96
C ALA A 53 -17.14 -3.53 -3.64
N GLU A 54 -17.88 -4.30 -2.84
CA GLU A 54 -17.45 -4.72 -1.50
C GLU A 54 -16.07 -5.39 -1.48
N SER A 55 -15.83 -6.31 -2.41
CA SER A 55 -14.52 -6.96 -2.60
C SER A 55 -13.34 -6.01 -2.65
N ARG A 56 -13.54 -4.74 -3.01
CA ARG A 56 -12.45 -3.77 -3.05
C ARG A 56 -11.89 -3.41 -1.67
N THR A 57 -12.63 -3.57 -0.57
CA THR A 57 -12.03 -3.42 0.78
C THR A 57 -10.88 -4.40 1.00
N LEU A 58 -10.94 -5.59 0.37
CA LEU A 58 -9.84 -6.57 0.36
C LEU A 58 -8.81 -6.23 -0.73
N LEU A 59 -9.28 -5.86 -1.93
CA LEU A 59 -8.45 -5.74 -3.12
C LEU A 59 -7.76 -4.38 -3.30
N THR A 60 -8.01 -3.42 -2.41
CA THR A 60 -7.19 -2.19 -2.27
C THR A 60 -5.98 -2.43 -1.38
N TYR A 61 -5.98 -3.46 -0.53
CA TYR A 61 -4.81 -3.80 0.29
C TYR A 61 -3.52 -4.01 -0.51
N PRO A 62 -3.50 -4.66 -1.69
CA PRO A 62 -2.28 -4.76 -2.49
C PRO A 62 -1.63 -3.41 -2.83
N GLU A 63 -2.42 -2.35 -3.04
CA GLU A 63 -1.88 -0.98 -3.18
C GLU A 63 -1.25 -0.49 -1.87
N TRP A 64 -1.88 -0.76 -0.75
CA TRP A 64 -1.35 -0.41 0.57
C TRP A 64 -0.15 -1.25 0.98
N HIS A 65 -0.06 -2.51 0.54
CA HIS A 65 1.07 -3.39 0.82
C HIS A 65 2.38 -2.76 0.34
N ILE A 66 2.37 -2.13 -0.84
CA ILE A 66 3.57 -1.45 -1.35
C ILE A 66 3.90 -0.19 -0.55
N VAL A 67 2.89 0.56 -0.09
CA VAL A 67 3.07 1.72 0.81
C VAL A 67 3.72 1.26 2.12
N HIS A 68 3.18 0.20 2.73
CA HIS A 68 3.72 -0.41 3.93
C HIS A 68 5.12 -0.99 3.72
N ALA A 69 5.41 -1.57 2.56
CA ALA A 69 6.75 -2.08 2.26
C ALA A 69 7.79 -0.96 2.13
N TYR A 70 7.39 0.23 1.66
CA TYR A 70 8.27 1.41 1.64
C TYR A 70 8.47 2.00 3.04
N ASP A 71 7.44 1.97 3.89
CA ASP A 71 7.56 2.33 5.31
C ASP A 71 8.50 1.37 6.06
N ASP A 72 8.31 0.06 5.90
CA ASP A 72 9.21 -0.98 6.43
C ASP A 72 10.65 -0.78 5.93
N TYR A 73 10.85 -0.46 4.65
CA TYR A 73 12.17 -0.16 4.09
C TYR A 73 12.79 1.08 4.74
N ALA A 74 12.03 2.18 4.84
CA ALA A 74 12.47 3.40 5.50
C ALA A 74 12.86 3.13 6.96
N LYS A 75 12.09 2.30 7.66
CA LYS A 75 12.39 1.92 9.04
C LYS A 75 13.68 1.12 9.17
N VAL A 76 13.91 0.14 8.28
CA VAL A 76 15.16 -0.65 8.28
C VAL A 76 16.37 0.26 8.04
N ILE A 77 16.31 1.14 7.03
CA ILE A 77 17.44 2.00 6.70
C ILE A 77 17.56 3.26 7.56
N GLU A 78 16.64 3.48 8.51
CA GLU A 78 16.74 4.58 9.47
C GLU A 78 18.07 4.49 10.22
N THR A 79 18.39 3.30 10.73
CA THR A 79 19.63 2.99 11.44
C THR A 79 20.48 1.93 10.75
N GLY A 80 19.86 1.06 9.95
CA GLY A 80 20.51 -0.03 9.26
C GLY A 80 21.02 0.34 7.87
N ASP A 81 21.40 -0.69 7.12
CA ASP A 81 21.86 -0.58 5.75
C ASP A 81 20.86 -1.20 4.76
N PRO A 82 20.76 -0.72 3.50
CA PRO A 82 19.73 -1.17 2.55
C PRO A 82 19.67 -2.69 2.31
N HIS A 83 20.80 -3.37 2.40
CA HIS A 83 20.91 -4.83 2.21
C HIS A 83 20.43 -5.65 3.42
N GLU A 84 19.99 -5.00 4.50
CA GLU A 84 19.34 -5.64 5.64
C GLU A 84 17.83 -5.74 5.45
N PHE A 85 17.27 -4.98 4.48
CA PHE A 85 15.87 -5.12 4.11
C PHE A 85 15.65 -6.42 3.33
N GLY A 86 14.71 -7.24 3.79
CA GLY A 86 14.26 -8.46 3.15
C GLY A 86 13.43 -8.19 1.89
N TYR A 87 14.08 -7.84 0.78
CA TYR A 87 13.41 -7.62 -0.51
C TYR A 87 12.56 -8.81 -0.95
N TRP A 88 13.10 -10.02 -0.84
CA TRP A 88 12.36 -11.24 -1.19
C TRP A 88 11.21 -11.53 -0.21
N GLN A 89 11.37 -11.20 1.08
CA GLN A 89 10.31 -11.29 2.07
C GLN A 89 9.16 -10.36 1.71
N ALA A 90 9.46 -9.11 1.32
CA ALA A 90 8.44 -8.14 0.91
C ALA A 90 7.69 -8.58 -0.36
N VAL A 91 8.40 -9.11 -1.37
CA VAL A 91 7.79 -9.68 -2.59
C VAL A 91 6.90 -10.87 -2.24
N ARG A 92 7.39 -11.82 -1.42
CA ARG A 92 6.60 -12.99 -1.03
C ARG A 92 5.37 -12.59 -0.24
N GLY A 93 5.51 -11.64 0.69
CA GLY A 93 4.42 -11.09 1.49
C GLY A 93 3.30 -10.50 0.62
N PHE A 94 3.64 -9.76 -0.44
CA PHE A 94 2.65 -9.22 -1.38
C PHE A 94 1.84 -10.33 -2.03
N TRP A 95 2.51 -11.34 -2.60
CA TRP A 95 1.81 -12.40 -3.34
C TRP A 95 1.06 -13.37 -2.41
N SER A 96 1.55 -13.59 -1.18
CA SER A 96 0.84 -14.43 -0.21
C SER A 96 -0.40 -13.74 0.34
N SER A 97 -0.31 -12.45 0.70
CA SER A 97 -1.48 -11.70 1.14
C SER A 97 -2.51 -11.59 0.01
N LEU A 98 -2.06 -11.29 -1.22
CA LEU A 98 -2.94 -11.26 -2.39
C LEU A 98 -3.67 -12.59 -2.63
N CYS A 99 -3.01 -13.73 -2.39
CA CYS A 99 -3.66 -15.04 -2.53
C CYS A 99 -4.83 -15.18 -1.55
N GLU A 100 -4.60 -14.93 -0.27
CA GLU A 100 -5.64 -15.02 0.78
C GLU A 100 -6.77 -14.01 0.53
N LEU A 101 -6.43 -12.79 0.11
CA LEU A 101 -7.41 -11.74 -0.19
C LEU A 101 -8.22 -12.03 -1.45
N SER A 102 -7.59 -12.53 -2.51
CA SER A 102 -8.29 -12.98 -3.73
C SER A 102 -9.23 -14.14 -3.45
N TYR A 103 -8.86 -14.99 -2.49
CA TYR A 103 -9.70 -16.09 -2.05
C TYR A 103 -10.89 -15.59 -1.24
N ALA A 104 -10.66 -14.71 -0.28
CA ALA A 104 -11.70 -14.11 0.56
C ALA A 104 -12.67 -13.23 -0.25
N SER A 105 -12.18 -12.53 -1.29
CA SER A 105 -13.00 -11.62 -2.07
C SER A 105 -14.14 -12.29 -2.83
N ALA A 106 -14.06 -13.60 -3.06
CA ALA A 106 -15.14 -14.39 -3.62
C ALA A 106 -16.45 -14.26 -2.84
N ASP A 107 -16.39 -14.12 -1.52
CA ASP A 107 -17.58 -13.99 -0.68
C ASP A 107 -18.17 -12.55 -0.72
N HIS A 108 -17.51 -11.63 -1.44
CA HIS A 108 -17.83 -10.20 -1.55
C HIS A 108 -17.90 -9.71 -3.02
N GLY A 109 -18.36 -10.58 -3.93
CA GLY A 109 -18.50 -10.25 -5.36
C GLY A 109 -17.28 -10.58 -6.24
N GLY A 110 -16.24 -11.20 -5.68
CA GLY A 110 -15.13 -11.80 -6.44
C GLY A 110 -13.93 -10.91 -6.66
N PHE A 111 -13.21 -11.18 -7.76
CA PHE A 111 -12.03 -10.42 -8.17
C PHE A 111 -12.29 -9.82 -9.56
N PRO A 112 -12.93 -8.63 -9.64
CA PRO A 112 -13.33 -8.01 -10.90
C PRO A 112 -12.16 -7.77 -11.85
N GLY A 113 -12.40 -7.86 -13.15
CA GLY A 113 -11.34 -7.82 -14.17
C GLY A 113 -10.47 -6.55 -14.15
N GLU A 114 -11.08 -5.38 -13.98
CA GLU A 114 -10.36 -4.10 -13.93
C GLU A 114 -9.48 -3.99 -12.68
N THR A 115 -10.03 -4.29 -11.50
CA THR A 115 -9.29 -4.35 -10.23
C THR A 115 -8.16 -5.38 -10.31
N LYS A 116 -8.43 -6.55 -10.89
CA LYS A 116 -7.46 -7.62 -11.10
C LYS A 116 -6.29 -7.19 -11.96
N GLN A 117 -6.57 -6.55 -13.09
CA GLN A 117 -5.51 -6.05 -13.98
C GLN A 117 -4.63 -5.04 -13.24
N MET A 118 -5.24 -4.09 -12.52
CA MET A 118 -4.52 -3.09 -11.74
C MET A 118 -3.63 -3.74 -10.67
N VAL A 119 -4.19 -4.61 -9.83
CA VAL A 119 -3.47 -5.32 -8.76
C VAL A 119 -2.30 -6.14 -9.30
N TYR A 120 -2.46 -6.84 -10.43
CA TYR A 120 -1.36 -7.59 -11.05
C TYR A 120 -0.29 -6.69 -11.65
N VAL A 121 -0.65 -5.56 -12.26
CA VAL A 121 0.33 -4.58 -12.74
C VAL A 121 1.14 -4.03 -11.56
N ILE A 122 0.50 -3.71 -10.45
CA ILE A 122 1.15 -3.28 -9.21
C ILE A 122 2.10 -4.37 -8.71
N GLY A 123 1.62 -5.60 -8.53
CA GLY A 123 2.42 -6.70 -8.01
C GLY A 123 3.64 -7.04 -8.86
N VAL A 124 3.49 -7.07 -10.18
CA VAL A 124 4.60 -7.31 -11.11
C VAL A 124 5.60 -6.16 -11.09
N SER A 125 5.12 -4.92 -11.08
CA SER A 125 6.00 -3.73 -11.05
C SER A 125 6.77 -3.64 -9.74
N PHE A 126 6.10 -3.90 -8.61
CA PHE A 126 6.70 -3.97 -7.28
C PHE A 126 7.74 -5.09 -7.20
N THR A 127 7.42 -6.28 -7.72
CA THR A 127 8.36 -7.41 -7.79
C THR A 127 9.60 -7.03 -8.61
N ALA A 128 9.42 -6.40 -9.77
CA ALA A 128 10.53 -5.97 -10.61
C ALA A 128 11.39 -4.90 -9.93
N GLU A 129 10.79 -3.91 -9.27
CA GLU A 129 11.49 -2.87 -8.51
C GLU A 129 12.31 -3.48 -7.38
N LEU A 130 11.70 -4.28 -6.51
CA LEU A 130 12.39 -4.85 -5.36
C LEU A 130 13.48 -5.85 -5.76
N LEU A 131 13.29 -6.63 -6.82
CA LEU A 131 14.35 -7.52 -7.32
C LEU A 131 15.52 -6.74 -7.94
N ALA A 132 15.25 -5.62 -8.63
CA ALA A 132 16.30 -4.75 -9.14
C ALA A 132 17.09 -4.09 -7.99
N LYS A 133 16.40 -3.62 -6.96
CA LYS A 133 17.01 -3.09 -5.73
C LYS A 133 17.82 -4.16 -5.01
N ALA A 134 17.25 -5.35 -4.79
CA ALA A 134 17.96 -6.48 -4.20
C ALA A 134 19.23 -6.81 -4.99
N ALA A 135 19.14 -6.94 -6.32
CA ALA A 135 20.31 -7.24 -7.15
C ALA A 135 21.43 -6.20 -6.99
N TYR A 136 21.09 -4.93 -6.73
CA TYR A 136 22.06 -3.86 -6.52
C TYR A 136 22.59 -3.82 -5.08
N GLU A 137 21.70 -3.76 -4.10
CA GLU A 137 22.02 -3.59 -2.68
C GLU A 137 22.68 -4.83 -2.09
N GLU A 138 22.34 -6.03 -2.56
CA GLU A 138 22.97 -7.28 -2.15
C GLU A 138 24.35 -7.50 -2.78
N THR A 139 24.74 -6.66 -3.76
CA THR A 139 26.03 -6.78 -4.46
C THR A 139 26.90 -5.55 -4.25
N LEU A 140 26.81 -4.56 -5.14
CA LEU A 140 27.63 -3.36 -5.11
C LEU A 140 27.31 -2.51 -3.88
N GLY A 141 26.03 -2.42 -3.49
CA GLY A 141 25.61 -1.71 -2.27
C GLY A 141 26.22 -2.32 -1.01
N ARG A 142 26.15 -3.65 -0.85
CA ARG A 142 26.74 -4.39 0.27
C ARG A 142 28.26 -4.25 0.32
N VAL A 143 28.94 -4.36 -0.82
CA VAL A 143 30.41 -4.17 -0.89
C VAL A 143 30.80 -2.75 -0.50
N THR A 144 30.08 -1.74 -0.98
CA THR A 144 30.40 -0.33 -0.66
C THR A 144 30.07 0.02 0.77
N THR A 145 29.04 -0.59 1.35
CA THR A 145 28.72 -0.52 2.79
C THR A 145 29.82 -1.17 3.64
N TRP A 146 30.29 -2.35 3.24
CA TRP A 146 31.41 -3.00 3.92
C TRP A 146 32.70 -2.17 3.88
N LEU A 147 32.98 -1.51 2.74
CA LEU A 147 34.13 -0.61 2.61
C LEU A 147 33.97 0.71 3.39
N ARG A 148 32.72 1.19 3.55
CA ARG A 148 32.39 2.37 4.37
C ARG A 148 32.69 2.11 5.85
N GLY A 149 32.46 0.89 6.32
CA GLY A 149 32.58 0.52 7.73
C GLY A 149 31.33 0.92 8.54
N GLU A 150 31.49 1.00 9.87
CA GLU A 150 30.38 1.25 10.80
C GLU A 150 29.84 2.68 10.71
N GLU A 151 30.68 3.67 10.38
CA GLU A 151 30.26 5.06 10.30
C GLU A 151 29.47 5.32 9.01
N ARG A 152 28.20 5.72 9.16
CA ARG A 152 27.32 6.01 8.02
C ARG A 152 27.78 7.23 7.24
N ALA A 153 27.67 7.16 5.92
CA ALA A 153 28.01 8.28 5.07
C ALA A 153 26.87 9.31 5.07
N PRO A 154 27.14 10.61 4.78
CA PRO A 154 26.11 11.63 4.72
C PRO A 154 24.92 11.26 3.82
N LEU A 155 25.17 10.63 2.66
CA LEU A 155 24.07 10.23 1.77
C LEU A 155 23.30 9.00 2.24
N ASP A 156 23.85 8.16 3.13
CA ASP A 156 23.06 7.08 3.75
C ASP A 156 21.96 7.71 4.62
N ASN A 157 22.32 8.68 5.46
CA ASN A 157 21.38 9.40 6.33
C ASN A 157 20.36 10.23 5.54
N LEU A 158 20.81 10.94 4.49
CA LEU A 158 19.89 11.68 3.62
C LEU A 158 18.89 10.74 2.92
N SER A 159 19.36 9.61 2.37
CA SER A 159 18.46 8.67 1.69
C SER A 159 17.48 7.98 2.63
N ALA A 160 17.86 7.78 3.90
CA ALA A 160 16.96 7.27 4.93
C ALA A 160 15.84 8.26 5.23
N LEU A 161 16.18 9.54 5.38
CA LEU A 161 15.20 10.62 5.56
C LEU A 161 14.26 10.71 4.35
N GLN A 162 14.80 10.75 3.13
CA GLN A 162 14.00 10.79 1.89
C GLN A 162 13.05 9.59 1.79
N SER A 163 13.49 8.40 2.21
CA SER A 163 12.65 7.20 2.19
C SER A 163 11.51 7.28 3.21
N ALA A 164 11.77 7.82 4.40
CA ALA A 164 10.75 8.04 5.43
C ALA A 164 9.72 9.09 5.00
N ASP A 165 10.18 10.22 4.46
CA ASP A 165 9.29 11.29 3.97
C ASP A 165 8.43 10.80 2.80
N TYR A 166 9.03 10.04 1.88
CA TYR A 166 8.31 9.41 0.77
C TYR A 166 7.27 8.39 1.25
N ALA A 167 7.63 7.52 2.21
CA ALA A 167 6.70 6.53 2.78
C ALA A 167 5.48 7.20 3.44
N ASN A 168 5.70 8.31 4.15
CA ASN A 168 4.61 9.10 4.74
C ASN A 168 3.74 9.75 3.65
N PHE A 169 4.35 10.36 2.64
CA PHE A 169 3.64 11.00 1.53
C PHE A 169 2.67 10.04 0.81
N LEU A 170 3.11 8.80 0.58
CA LEU A 170 2.32 7.78 -0.11
C LEU A 170 1.04 7.36 0.63
N GLN A 171 0.90 7.70 1.92
CA GLN A 171 -0.30 7.36 2.67
C GLN A 171 -1.52 8.22 2.26
N GLN A 172 -1.32 9.33 1.57
CA GLN A 172 -2.42 10.22 1.17
C GLN A 172 -2.31 10.71 -0.28
N VAL A 173 -1.08 10.82 -0.82
CA VAL A 173 -0.86 11.44 -2.13
C VAL A 173 -0.29 10.41 -3.12
N PRO A 174 -0.80 10.36 -4.37
CA PRO A 174 -0.27 9.47 -5.39
C PRO A 174 1.23 9.68 -5.65
N TRP A 175 1.97 8.58 -5.78
CA TRP A 175 3.43 8.56 -5.89
C TRP A 175 4.01 9.46 -7.00
N TYR A 176 3.29 9.62 -8.12
CA TYR A 176 3.77 10.41 -9.27
C TYR A 176 3.80 11.92 -8.99
N LYS A 177 3.22 12.37 -7.86
CA LYS A 177 3.31 13.77 -7.41
C LYS A 177 4.54 14.03 -6.54
N TRP A 178 5.32 13.01 -6.17
CA TRP A 178 6.53 13.19 -5.39
C TRP A 178 7.64 13.85 -6.23
N ASP A 179 8.37 14.80 -5.63
CA ASP A 179 9.44 15.52 -6.33
C ASP A 179 10.77 14.73 -6.34
N PHE A 180 10.81 13.66 -7.14
CA PHE A 180 12.03 12.89 -7.37
C PHE A 180 13.18 13.73 -7.97
N ARG A 181 12.89 14.89 -8.59
CA ARG A 181 13.95 15.75 -9.15
C ARG A 181 14.65 16.51 -8.04
N ALA A 182 13.91 17.01 -7.06
CA ALA A 182 14.46 17.61 -5.85
C ALA A 182 15.33 16.59 -5.09
N ASP A 183 14.86 15.35 -4.95
CA ASP A 183 15.65 14.30 -4.29
C ASP A 183 16.97 14.01 -5.01
N ALA A 184 16.94 13.89 -6.33
CA ALA A 184 18.15 13.69 -7.13
C ALA A 184 19.12 14.89 -7.05
N ALA A 185 18.61 16.10 -6.89
CA ALA A 185 19.42 17.31 -6.69
C ALA A 185 20.05 17.33 -5.29
N ALA A 186 19.27 17.02 -4.25
CA ALA A 186 19.73 16.96 -2.86
C ALA A 186 20.89 15.97 -2.68
N LEU A 187 20.83 14.80 -3.34
CA LEU A 187 21.94 13.83 -3.35
C LEU A 187 23.23 14.40 -3.95
N LYS A 188 23.13 15.30 -4.93
CA LYS A 188 24.30 15.93 -5.56
C LYS A 188 24.87 17.03 -4.66
N GLU A 189 24.00 17.79 -3.99
CA GLU A 189 24.38 18.93 -3.15
C GLU A 189 25.00 18.50 -1.81
N ASN A 190 24.55 17.36 -1.26
CA ASN A 190 24.99 16.86 0.05
C ASN A 190 26.04 15.75 -0.04
N ALA A 191 26.53 15.41 -1.23
CA ALA A 191 27.58 14.42 -1.40
C ALA A 191 28.92 14.92 -0.83
N SER A 192 29.53 14.13 0.04
CA SER A 192 30.90 14.34 0.48
C SER A 192 31.92 13.70 -0.47
N GLY A 193 33.21 13.75 -0.09
CA GLY A 193 34.28 13.03 -0.79
C GLY A 193 34.31 11.52 -0.53
N ALA A 194 33.40 10.99 0.29
CA ALA A 194 33.33 9.56 0.59
C ALA A 194 33.02 8.74 -0.67
N SER A 195 33.66 7.58 -0.79
CA SER A 195 33.39 6.63 -1.88
C SER A 195 31.94 6.15 -1.86
N ARG A 196 31.37 5.96 -0.66
CA ARG A 196 29.96 5.62 -0.46
C ARG A 196 29.01 6.68 -1.01
N ASP A 197 29.28 7.96 -0.79
CA ASP A 197 28.46 9.05 -1.34
C ASP A 197 28.53 9.10 -2.87
N THR A 198 29.69 8.78 -3.45
CA THR A 198 29.81 8.68 -4.92
C THR A 198 28.92 7.57 -5.46
N GLU A 199 28.88 6.42 -4.79
CA GLU A 199 28.01 5.32 -5.17
C GLU A 199 26.53 5.67 -5.00
N ARG A 200 26.10 6.17 -3.83
CA ARG A 200 24.70 6.57 -3.57
C ARG A 200 24.21 7.61 -4.56
N ARG A 201 25.02 8.64 -4.84
CA ARG A 201 24.69 9.69 -5.81
C ARG A 201 24.50 9.14 -7.23
N LEU A 202 25.23 8.10 -7.61
CA LEU A 202 25.07 7.46 -8.92
C LEU A 202 23.84 6.55 -8.93
N ALA A 203 23.69 5.69 -7.93
CA ALA A 203 22.62 4.68 -7.86
C ALA A 203 21.24 5.32 -7.67
N LEU A 204 21.05 6.02 -6.54
CA LEU A 204 19.80 6.67 -6.19
C LEU A 204 19.51 7.84 -7.13
N GLY A 205 20.55 8.57 -7.55
CA GLY A 205 20.39 9.64 -8.53
C GLY A 205 19.90 9.15 -9.90
N LEU A 206 20.25 7.92 -10.31
CA LEU A 206 19.69 7.30 -11.52
C LEU A 206 18.25 6.84 -11.29
N GLU A 207 17.97 6.19 -10.15
CA GLU A 207 16.62 5.76 -9.77
C GLU A 207 15.65 6.94 -9.76
N TYR A 208 15.96 8.00 -9.03
CA TYR A 208 15.11 9.19 -8.90
C TYR A 208 14.89 9.90 -10.24
N LYS A 209 15.90 9.96 -11.12
CA LYS A 209 15.70 10.52 -12.47
C LYS A 209 14.77 9.66 -13.32
N ALA A 210 14.89 8.34 -13.23
CA ALA A 210 14.00 7.42 -13.94
C ALA A 210 12.56 7.54 -13.41
N LYS A 211 12.39 7.57 -12.08
CA LYS A 211 11.09 7.80 -11.42
C LYS A 211 10.50 9.15 -11.77
N ALA A 212 11.28 10.23 -11.78
CA ALA A 212 10.82 11.56 -12.19
C ALA A 212 10.33 11.59 -13.64
N ALA A 213 11.02 10.90 -14.56
CA ALA A 213 10.60 10.84 -15.95
C ALA A 213 9.29 10.05 -16.10
N TYR A 214 9.16 8.93 -15.38
CA TYR A 214 7.96 8.11 -15.43
C TYR A 214 6.76 8.78 -14.75
N ALA A 215 6.98 9.41 -13.59
CA ALA A 215 5.98 10.21 -12.88
C ALA A 215 5.35 11.28 -13.78
N GLY A 216 6.19 12.00 -14.55
CA GLY A 216 5.69 13.01 -15.51
C GLY A 216 4.84 12.43 -16.64
N VAL A 217 5.07 11.18 -17.07
CA VAL A 217 4.21 10.50 -18.06
C VAL A 217 2.86 10.14 -17.46
N ILE A 218 2.86 9.66 -16.21
CA ILE A 218 1.64 9.27 -15.49
C ILE A 218 0.80 10.50 -15.14
N GLU A 219 1.42 11.57 -14.66
CA GLU A 219 0.74 12.82 -14.35
C GLU A 219 0.01 13.38 -15.59
N GLN A 220 0.67 13.37 -16.76
CA GLN A 220 0.05 13.76 -18.02
C GLN A 220 -1.14 12.86 -18.38
N ALA A 221 -1.00 11.54 -18.24
CA ALA A 221 -2.09 10.59 -18.52
C ALA A 221 -3.30 10.80 -17.60
N VAL A 222 -3.08 10.97 -16.29
CA VAL A 222 -4.15 11.22 -15.31
C VAL A 222 -4.82 12.57 -15.56
N SER A 223 -4.05 13.61 -15.88
CA SER A 223 -4.62 14.94 -16.20
C SER A 223 -5.58 14.92 -17.40
N ALA A 224 -5.42 13.96 -18.30
CA ALA A 224 -6.27 13.79 -19.48
C ALA A 224 -7.55 12.96 -19.22
N VAL A 225 -7.53 12.05 -18.24
CA VAL A 225 -8.60 11.06 -18.01
C VAL A 225 -9.45 11.39 -16.76
N GLY A 226 -8.91 12.18 -15.82
CA GLY A 226 -9.53 12.48 -14.54
C GLY A 226 -8.92 11.66 -13.40
N ALA A 227 -8.90 12.23 -12.19
CA ALA A 227 -8.45 11.55 -10.98
C ALA A 227 -9.57 10.68 -10.38
N ASP A 228 -9.19 9.70 -9.54
CA ASP A 228 -10.15 8.88 -8.79
C ASP A 228 -10.98 9.75 -7.82
N GLU A 229 -12.18 9.29 -7.47
CA GLU A 229 -13.04 9.98 -6.53
C GLU A 229 -12.40 9.97 -5.14
N LEU A 230 -12.22 11.15 -4.54
CA LEU A 230 -11.51 11.32 -3.27
C LEU A 230 -12.42 11.35 -2.04
N ARG A 231 -13.72 11.14 -2.24
CA ARG A 231 -14.72 11.17 -1.16
C ARG A 231 -15.61 9.95 -1.23
N LEU A 232 -16.13 9.53 -0.09
CA LEU A 232 -17.08 8.43 0.01
C LEU A 232 -18.29 8.84 0.85
N ARG A 233 -19.44 8.20 0.59
CA ARG A 233 -20.65 8.32 1.41
C ARG A 233 -20.74 7.15 2.40
N MET A 234 -21.34 7.40 3.55
CA MET A 234 -21.65 6.38 4.54
C MET A 234 -22.89 6.79 5.34
N ILE A 235 -23.56 5.80 5.95
CA ILE A 235 -24.65 6.01 6.90
C ILE A 235 -24.10 5.76 8.30
N VAL A 236 -24.29 6.73 9.19
CA VAL A 236 -23.86 6.66 10.59
C VAL A 236 -24.99 6.97 11.55
N SER A 237 -24.87 6.53 12.79
CA SER A 237 -25.83 6.82 13.85
C SER A 237 -25.11 7.08 15.19
N GLY A 238 -25.87 7.36 16.25
CA GLY A 238 -25.33 7.55 17.60
C GLY A 238 -25.08 9.02 17.99
N LEU A 239 -24.78 9.89 17.03
CA LEU A 239 -24.55 11.33 17.26
C LEU A 239 -25.51 12.22 16.46
N PRO A 240 -25.85 13.41 16.99
CA PRO A 240 -26.67 14.38 16.27
C PRO A 240 -25.86 15.15 15.20
N ASP A 241 -26.55 15.66 14.19
CA ASP A 241 -25.97 16.37 13.02
C ASP A 241 -25.05 17.54 13.40
N GLU A 242 -25.37 18.26 14.48
CA GLU A 242 -24.57 19.40 14.92
C GLU A 242 -23.17 18.98 15.34
N VAL A 243 -23.04 17.78 15.92
CA VAL A 243 -21.74 17.21 16.32
C VAL A 243 -21.00 16.69 15.09
N LEU A 244 -21.69 15.96 14.21
CA LEU A 244 -21.10 15.43 12.97
C LEU A 244 -20.58 16.55 12.05
N THR A 245 -21.30 17.67 11.97
CA THR A 245 -20.91 18.82 11.13
C THR A 245 -19.71 19.59 11.72
N ALA A 246 -19.46 19.45 13.03
CA ALA A 246 -18.31 20.08 13.68
C ALA A 246 -16.99 19.30 13.47
N MET A 247 -17.07 18.05 13.02
CA MET A 247 -15.91 17.21 12.73
C MET A 247 -15.23 17.65 11.43
N GLU A 248 -13.90 17.80 11.46
CA GLU A 248 -13.13 18.18 10.28
C GLU A 248 -13.21 17.09 9.19
N GLY A 249 -13.42 17.50 7.94
CA GLY A 249 -13.52 16.59 6.80
C GLY A 249 -14.87 15.90 6.63
N VAL A 250 -15.78 15.99 7.61
CA VAL A 250 -17.12 15.40 7.58
C VAL A 250 -18.15 16.40 7.05
N LYS A 251 -19.00 15.95 6.13
CA LYS A 251 -20.12 16.73 5.60
C LYS A 251 -21.41 15.94 5.72
N VAL A 252 -22.39 16.46 6.44
CA VAL A 252 -23.76 15.90 6.48
C VAL A 252 -24.46 16.15 5.14
N VAL A 253 -25.13 15.13 4.62
CA VAL A 253 -25.73 15.11 3.28
C VAL A 253 -27.25 15.02 3.36
N ALA A 254 -27.75 14.02 4.09
CA ALA A 254 -29.17 13.72 4.18
C ALA A 254 -29.49 12.92 5.45
N GLN A 255 -30.77 12.90 5.82
CA GLN A 255 -31.29 12.05 6.89
C GLN A 255 -32.02 10.84 6.32
N HIS A 256 -31.76 9.68 6.90
CA HIS A 256 -32.41 8.41 6.60
C HIS A 256 -33.03 7.83 7.86
N ALA A 257 -33.93 6.84 7.72
CA ALA A 257 -34.57 6.21 8.88
C ALA A 257 -33.57 5.46 9.77
N GLN A 258 -32.46 5.00 9.18
CA GLN A 258 -31.41 4.21 9.81
C GLN A 258 -30.27 5.06 10.38
N GLY A 259 -30.18 6.34 10.01
CA GLY A 259 -29.09 7.21 10.41
C GLY A 259 -28.89 8.40 9.49
N THR A 260 -27.78 9.09 9.70
CA THR A 260 -27.38 10.28 8.96
C THR A 260 -26.41 9.89 7.86
N GLU A 261 -26.68 10.34 6.63
CA GLU A 261 -25.74 10.22 5.53
C GLU A 261 -24.69 11.31 5.64
N ILE A 262 -23.42 10.89 5.65
CA ILE A 262 -22.27 11.78 5.66
C ILE A 262 -21.34 11.48 4.49
N GLU A 263 -20.48 12.45 4.19
CA GLU A 263 -19.41 12.33 3.21
C GLU A 263 -18.07 12.69 3.84
N THR A 264 -17.08 11.83 3.64
CA THR A 264 -15.73 11.97 4.20
C THR A 264 -14.68 11.89 3.09
N PRO A 265 -13.45 12.42 3.31
CA PRO A 265 -12.30 12.08 2.48
C PRO A 265 -11.97 10.58 2.55
N ARG A 266 -11.15 10.12 1.61
CA ARG A 266 -10.65 8.75 1.46
C ARG A 266 -9.22 8.58 1.99
N TYR A 267 -8.72 7.35 1.94
CA TYR A 267 -7.36 6.96 2.32
C TYR A 267 -7.03 7.16 3.81
N ARG A 268 -5.82 7.63 4.14
CA ARG A 268 -5.35 7.73 5.53
C ARG A 268 -6.23 8.66 6.35
N GLU A 269 -6.72 9.75 5.77
CA GLU A 269 -7.66 10.66 6.43
C GLU A 269 -8.93 9.95 6.90
N LEU A 270 -9.48 9.04 6.10
CA LEU A 270 -10.66 8.25 6.50
C LEU A 270 -10.39 7.44 7.77
N THR A 271 -9.22 6.79 7.85
CA THR A 271 -8.87 5.97 9.02
C THR A 271 -8.95 6.78 10.30
N TYR A 272 -8.40 8.01 10.29
CA TYR A 272 -8.43 8.88 11.46
C TYR A 272 -9.83 9.39 11.78
N ILE A 273 -10.62 9.75 10.76
CA ILE A 273 -12.01 10.19 10.95
C ILE A 273 -12.85 9.07 11.56
N LEU A 274 -12.81 7.86 11.01
CA LEU A 274 -13.60 6.74 11.54
C LEU A 274 -13.17 6.36 12.96
N LYS A 275 -11.87 6.42 13.27
CA LYS A 275 -11.39 6.21 14.63
C LYS A 275 -11.92 7.27 15.60
N GLN A 276 -11.79 8.55 15.25
CA GLN A 276 -12.33 9.66 16.05
C GLN A 276 -13.85 9.51 16.25
N MET A 277 -14.59 9.22 15.19
CA MET A 277 -16.04 9.01 15.23
C MET A 277 -16.41 7.86 16.19
N ALA A 278 -15.72 6.73 16.11
CA ALA A 278 -15.95 5.60 16.99
C ALA A 278 -15.74 5.97 18.47
N ASP A 279 -14.70 6.76 18.78
CA ASP A 279 -14.38 7.23 20.13
C ASP A 279 -15.40 8.24 20.67
N GLU A 280 -15.99 9.05 19.78
CA GLU A 280 -17.06 9.99 20.11
C GLU A 280 -18.44 9.33 20.22
N GLY A 281 -18.55 8.02 19.95
CA GLY A 281 -19.78 7.24 20.13
C GLY A 281 -20.64 7.12 18.86
N VAL A 282 -20.05 7.33 17.68
CA VAL A 282 -20.69 7.00 16.41
C VAL A 282 -20.75 5.50 16.22
N GLU A 283 -21.85 5.03 15.64
CA GLU A 283 -22.01 3.68 15.13
C GLU A 283 -22.13 3.71 13.60
N PHE A 284 -21.39 2.83 12.92
CA PHE A 284 -21.40 2.75 11.46
C PHE A 284 -22.47 1.77 10.99
N VAL A 285 -23.30 2.19 10.04
CA VAL A 285 -24.42 1.37 9.53
C VAL A 285 -24.10 0.80 8.14
N GLU A 286 -23.53 1.64 7.29
CA GLU A 286 -23.18 1.30 5.91
C GLU A 286 -22.04 2.19 5.44
N ILE A 287 -21.07 1.64 4.72
CA ILE A 287 -19.98 2.43 4.12
C ILE A 287 -19.95 2.12 2.62
N ALA A 288 -20.13 3.15 1.79
CA ALA A 288 -20.14 3.06 0.33
C ALA A 288 -21.05 1.94 -0.24
N GLY A 289 -22.19 1.68 0.39
CA GLY A 289 -23.16 0.66 -0.04
C GLY A 289 -22.92 -0.75 0.51
N ASN A 290 -22.00 -0.93 1.45
CA ASN A 290 -21.56 -2.25 1.91
C ASN A 290 -21.67 -2.42 3.43
N ASP A 291 -21.69 -3.69 3.88
CA ASP A 291 -21.82 -4.10 5.29
C ASP A 291 -20.62 -4.88 5.84
N ASP A 292 -19.58 -5.14 5.05
CA ASP A 292 -18.28 -5.63 5.51
C ASP A 292 -17.14 -4.67 5.16
N ILE A 293 -16.17 -4.54 6.06
CA ILE A 293 -14.99 -3.69 5.88
C ILE A 293 -13.74 -4.30 6.52
N MET A 294 -12.63 -4.23 5.80
CA MET A 294 -11.34 -4.70 6.29
C MET A 294 -10.50 -3.53 6.82
N PHE A 295 -9.77 -3.79 7.88
CA PHE A 295 -8.70 -2.94 8.36
C PHE A 295 -7.42 -3.75 8.59
N THR A 296 -6.28 -3.07 8.63
CA THR A 296 -5.05 -3.61 9.17
C THR A 296 -4.83 -3.13 10.60
N ALA A 297 -4.34 -4.05 11.43
CA ALA A 297 -3.91 -3.76 12.79
C ALA A 297 -2.52 -4.30 13.05
N ILE A 298 -1.82 -3.68 13.99
CA ILE A 298 -0.46 -4.04 14.41
C ILE A 298 -0.51 -4.65 15.80
N SER A 299 0.29 -5.69 16.04
CA SER A 299 0.49 -6.22 17.38
C SER A 299 1.85 -6.91 17.56
N ALA A 300 2.27 -7.07 18.82
CA ALA A 300 3.45 -7.87 19.15
C ALA A 300 3.23 -9.38 18.92
N GLN A 301 1.98 -9.84 18.78
CA GLN A 301 1.65 -11.25 18.58
C GLN A 301 1.81 -11.62 17.11
N ALA A 302 2.35 -12.82 16.83
CA ALA A 302 2.54 -13.26 15.46
C ALA A 302 1.22 -13.54 14.72
N GLU A 303 0.18 -13.88 15.47
CA GLU A 303 -1.13 -14.27 14.95
C GLU A 303 -2.24 -13.66 15.80
N VAL A 304 -3.37 -13.36 15.15
CA VAL A 304 -4.60 -12.88 15.77
C VAL A 304 -5.75 -13.72 15.28
N ALA A 305 -6.61 -14.17 16.20
CA ALA A 305 -7.78 -14.96 15.84
C ALA A 305 -8.70 -14.16 14.90
N GLY A 306 -9.09 -14.77 13.78
CA GLY A 306 -9.95 -14.12 12.78
C GLY A 306 -9.23 -13.25 11.76
N ALA A 307 -7.90 -13.08 11.86
CA ALA A 307 -7.14 -12.43 10.79
C ALA A 307 -7.13 -13.31 9.52
N ILE A 308 -7.38 -12.69 8.38
CA ILE A 308 -7.25 -13.31 7.04
C ILE A 308 -5.78 -13.64 6.76
N HIS A 309 -4.89 -12.73 7.15
CA HIS A 309 -3.45 -12.89 6.98
C HIS A 309 -2.69 -12.15 8.07
N SER A 310 -1.66 -12.80 8.63
CA SER A 310 -0.72 -12.19 9.57
C SER A 310 0.71 -12.32 9.05
N PHE A 311 1.53 -11.28 9.21
CA PHE A 311 2.94 -11.35 8.85
C PHE A 311 3.78 -10.29 9.59
N ALA A 312 5.07 -10.58 9.74
CA ALA A 312 6.01 -9.69 10.43
C ALA A 312 6.32 -8.43 9.60
N ARG A 313 6.34 -7.27 10.26
CA ARG A 313 6.84 -6.01 9.68
C ARG A 313 8.36 -5.95 9.82
N GLN A 314 9.04 -5.40 8.81
CA GLN A 314 10.49 -5.31 8.84
C GLN A 314 10.95 -4.04 9.56
N GLY A 315 11.93 -4.18 10.46
CA GLY A 315 12.48 -3.05 11.22
C GLY A 315 11.68 -2.65 12.47
N TYR A 316 10.45 -3.13 12.66
CA TYR A 316 9.59 -2.79 13.80
C TYR A 316 9.59 -3.83 14.93
N GLY A 317 9.83 -5.11 14.62
CA GLY A 317 9.82 -6.19 15.61
C GLY A 317 8.41 -6.63 16.04
N ASP A 318 7.39 -6.29 15.25
CA ASP A 318 5.98 -6.63 15.45
C ASP A 318 5.34 -7.17 14.16
N HIS A 319 4.03 -7.38 14.18
CA HIS A 319 3.28 -8.04 13.11
C HIS A 319 2.08 -7.20 12.68
N ARG A 320 1.71 -7.36 11.42
CA ARG A 320 0.52 -6.78 10.80
C ARG A 320 -0.51 -7.89 10.57
N HIS A 321 -1.77 -7.57 10.83
CA HIS A 321 -2.92 -8.47 10.70
C HIS A 321 -3.98 -7.82 9.82
N LEU A 322 -4.49 -8.54 8.83
CA LEU A 322 -5.60 -8.11 7.98
C LEU A 322 -6.87 -8.72 8.54
N ILE A 323 -7.81 -7.89 9.00
CA ILE A 323 -8.99 -8.34 9.75
C ILE A 323 -10.23 -7.77 9.07
N MET A 324 -11.17 -8.65 8.76
CA MET A 324 -12.50 -8.28 8.26
C MET A 324 -13.48 -8.21 9.43
N VAL A 325 -14.34 -7.19 9.42
CA VAL A 325 -15.46 -7.07 10.36
C VAL A 325 -16.70 -6.60 9.62
N ARG A 326 -17.87 -6.85 10.22
CA ARG A 326 -19.09 -6.17 9.79
C ARG A 326 -18.93 -4.67 10.07
N VAL A 327 -19.43 -3.83 9.18
CA VAL A 327 -19.48 -2.37 9.34
C VAL A 327 -20.16 -2.01 10.66
N GLY A 328 -21.26 -2.71 11.01
CA GLY A 328 -21.97 -2.54 12.28
C GLY A 328 -21.12 -2.80 13.53
N ASP A 329 -20.09 -3.64 13.44
CA ASP A 329 -19.20 -3.98 14.55
C ASP A 329 -17.91 -3.15 14.55
N LEU A 330 -17.70 -2.30 13.53
CA LEU A 330 -16.46 -1.54 13.36
C LEU A 330 -16.23 -0.59 14.54
N ALA A 331 -17.24 0.17 14.97
CA ALA A 331 -17.07 1.16 16.01
C ALA A 331 -16.66 0.53 17.36
N SER A 332 -17.32 -0.56 17.77
CA SER A 332 -16.91 -1.31 18.97
C SER A 332 -15.51 -1.88 18.84
N THR A 333 -15.18 -2.45 17.67
CA THR A 333 -13.85 -3.01 17.40
C THR A 333 -12.75 -1.95 17.53
N LEU A 334 -12.97 -0.74 16.98
CA LEU A 334 -12.01 0.37 17.06
C LEU A 334 -11.82 0.90 18.48
N ARG A 335 -12.87 0.89 19.31
CA ARG A 335 -12.78 1.29 20.73
C ARG A 335 -12.03 0.25 21.57
N GLU A 336 -12.18 -1.03 21.27
CA GLU A 336 -11.49 -2.11 21.98
C GLU A 336 -9.98 -2.12 21.73
N MET A 337 -9.53 -1.70 20.54
CA MET A 337 -8.11 -1.61 20.18
C MET A 337 -7.31 -0.68 21.08
N ASP A 338 -7.86 0.48 21.47
CA ASP A 338 -7.17 1.43 22.36
C ASP A 338 -6.90 0.87 23.76
N GLN A 339 -7.67 -0.14 24.16
CA GLN A 339 -7.57 -0.79 25.45
C GLN A 339 -6.84 -2.14 25.36
N GLY A 340 -6.46 -2.56 24.14
CA GLY A 340 -6.05 -3.91 23.82
C GLY A 340 -4.59 -4.05 23.35
N VAL A 341 -4.32 -5.22 22.75
CA VAL A 341 -3.01 -5.59 22.21
C VAL A 341 -2.88 -5.26 20.71
N LEU A 342 -3.99 -4.87 20.07
CA LEU A 342 -4.08 -4.56 18.64
C LEU A 342 -4.23 -3.06 18.43
N TRP A 343 -3.40 -2.49 17.58
CA TRP A 343 -3.41 -1.06 17.29
C TRP A 343 -3.84 -0.85 15.83
N LEU A 344 -4.84 0.01 15.61
CA LEU A 344 -5.30 0.30 14.25
C LEU A 344 -4.16 0.89 13.41
N GLU A 345 -3.96 0.35 12.22
CA GLU A 345 -3.01 0.90 11.24
C GLU A 345 -3.74 1.62 10.11
N HIS A 346 -4.68 0.94 9.44
CA HIS A 346 -5.39 1.51 8.30
C HIS A 346 -6.74 0.82 8.06
N ILE A 347 -7.77 1.58 7.71
CA ILE A 347 -9.07 1.05 7.26
C ILE A 347 -9.12 1.12 5.74
N HIS A 348 -9.36 -0.02 5.09
CA HIS A 348 -9.32 -0.16 3.65
C HIS A 348 -10.65 0.25 3.04
N ASP A 349 -10.71 1.49 2.56
CA ASP A 349 -11.84 2.01 1.83
C ASP A 349 -11.92 1.35 0.45
N TYR A 350 -13.12 0.87 0.11
CA TYR A 350 -13.45 0.20 -1.14
C TYR A 350 -12.79 0.88 -2.36
#